data_AF-A0A916FSR7-F1
#
_entry.id   AF-A0A916FSR7-F1
#
_cell.length_a   1.000
_cell.length_b   1.000
_cell.length_c   1.000
_cell.angle_alpha   90.00
_cell.angle_beta   90.00
_cell.angle_gamma   90.00
#
_symmetry.space_group_name_H-M   'P 1'
#
loop_
_entity.id
_entity.type
_entity.pdbx_description
1 polymer ?
#
loop_
_entity_poly.entity_id
_entity_poly.type
_entity_poly.pdbx_seq_one_letter_code
_entity_poly.pdbx_strand_id
1 'polypeptide(L)'
;MIHHELLQDQGILVVTPEGPLRQADFEALAREIDPFIESAGELRGLLVHTESFPGWADFAALLSHLKFVKNHHQHIAKVAAVTDSGFLSIMPSIVGHFVHAQVRHFDYGEKEKAMEWLRGGDLE
;
A
#
# COMPACT_ATOMS: atom_id res chain seq x y z
N MET A 1 -9.98 -5.30 -11.00
CA MET A 1 -10.71 -5.21 -9.73
C MET A 1 -9.70 -5.35 -8.63
N ILE A 2 -9.76 -4.40 -7.70
CA ILE A 2 -8.98 -4.41 -6.47
C ILE A 2 -9.94 -4.66 -5.33
N HIS A 3 -9.63 -5.66 -4.50
CA HIS A 3 -10.29 -5.79 -3.23
C HIS A 3 -9.53 -4.94 -2.22
N HIS A 4 -10.23 -4.15 -1.41
CA HIS A 4 -9.62 -3.38 -0.35
C HIS A 4 -10.37 -3.55 0.95
N GLU A 5 -9.62 -3.58 2.05
CA GLU A 5 -10.14 -3.71 3.40
C GLU A 5 -9.42 -2.69 4.28
N LEU A 6 -10.16 -1.69 4.75
CA LEU A 6 -9.63 -0.66 5.64
C LEU A 6 -9.86 -1.06 7.10
N LEU A 7 -8.78 -1.35 7.81
CA LEU A 7 -8.79 -1.66 9.23
C LEU A 7 -8.68 -0.36 10.02
N GLN A 8 -9.81 0.31 10.20
CA GLN A 8 -9.89 1.63 10.81
C GLN A 8 -9.29 1.68 12.24
N ASP A 9 -9.48 0.61 13.02
CA ASP A 9 -8.92 0.47 14.38
C ASP A 9 -7.38 0.50 14.39
N GLN A 10 -6.78 -0.02 13.32
CA GLN A 10 -5.33 -0.19 13.20
C GLN A 10 -4.70 0.87 12.29
N GLY A 11 -5.50 1.59 11.49
CA GLY A 11 -5.01 2.48 10.43
C GLY A 11 -4.25 1.75 9.32
N ILE A 12 -4.63 0.49 9.04
CA ILE A 12 -3.98 -0.34 8.03
C ILE A 12 -4.96 -0.57 6.88
N LEU A 13 -4.53 -0.29 5.66
CA LEU A 13 -5.28 -0.62 4.46
C LEU A 13 -4.70 -1.90 3.83
N VAL A 14 -5.53 -2.91 3.65
CA VAL A 14 -5.16 -4.14 2.93
C VAL A 14 -5.73 -4.06 1.53
N VAL A 15 -4.89 -4.20 0.51
CA VAL A 15 -5.29 -4.22 -0.90
C VAL A 15 -4.87 -5.53 -1.55
N THR A 16 -5.83 -6.20 -2.18
CA THR A 16 -5.64 -7.45 -2.91
C THR A 16 -5.99 -7.22 -4.38
N PRO A 17 -5.01 -6.92 -5.24
CA PRO A 17 -5.26 -6.82 -6.67
C PRO A 17 -5.42 -8.21 -7.29
N GLU A 18 -6.57 -8.45 -7.91
CA GLU A 18 -6.90 -9.73 -8.59
C GLU A 18 -6.68 -9.66 -10.11
N GLY A 19 -6.25 -8.50 -10.62
CA GLY A 19 -6.06 -8.29 -12.05
C GLY A 19 -5.53 -6.89 -12.37
N PRO A 20 -5.45 -6.52 -13.66
CA PRO A 20 -4.89 -5.24 -14.08
C PRO A 20 -5.64 -4.10 -13.40
N LEU A 21 -4.87 -3.33 -12.62
CA LEU A 21 -5.39 -2.17 -11.91
C LEU A 21 -5.56 -1.02 -12.88
N ARG A 22 -6.68 -0.32 -12.76
CA ARG A 22 -6.93 0.90 -13.50
C ARG A 22 -6.90 2.08 -12.55
N GLN A 23 -6.70 3.27 -13.11
CA GLN A 23 -6.80 4.52 -12.36
C GLN A 23 -8.13 4.63 -11.59
N ALA A 24 -9.24 4.20 -12.21
CA ALA A 24 -10.55 4.21 -11.59
C ALA A 24 -10.66 3.31 -10.33
N ASP A 25 -9.99 2.15 -10.30
CA ASP A 25 -9.94 1.28 -9.11
C ASP A 25 -9.27 2.02 -7.94
N PHE A 26 -8.19 2.75 -8.22
CA PHE A 26 -7.49 3.58 -7.24
C PHE A 26 -8.28 4.81 -6.80
N GLU A 27 -8.98 5.49 -7.71
CA GLU A 27 -9.82 6.64 -7.36
C GLU A 27 -11.02 6.25 -6.48
N ALA A 28 -11.52 5.03 -6.63
CA ALA A 28 -12.54 4.48 -5.74
C ALA A 28 -11.96 4.23 -4.34
N LEU A 29 -10.78 3.60 -4.28
CA LEU A 29 -10.00 3.40 -3.06
C LEU A 29 -9.70 4.72 -2.34
N ALA A 30 -9.19 5.72 -3.08
CA ALA A 30 -8.89 7.06 -2.60
C ALA A 30 -10.11 7.69 -1.92
N ARG A 31 -11.29 7.62 -2.55
CA ARG A 31 -12.53 8.16 -2.00
C ARG A 31 -12.99 7.49 -0.71
N GLU A 32 -12.61 6.22 -0.49
CA GLU A 32 -12.92 5.52 0.74
C GLU A 32 -11.93 5.82 1.86
N ILE A 33 -10.64 5.95 1.53
CA ILE A 33 -9.58 6.27 2.51
C ILE A 33 -9.47 7.76 2.83
N ASP A 34 -9.86 8.67 1.92
CA ASP A 34 -9.85 10.13 2.12
C ASP A 34 -10.51 10.50 3.47
N PRO A 35 -11.77 10.13 3.75
CA PRO A 35 -12.42 10.50 5.01
C PRO A 35 -11.76 9.85 6.23
N PHE A 36 -11.13 8.68 6.06
CA PHE A 36 -10.36 8.06 7.14
C PHE A 36 -9.09 8.84 7.44
N ILE A 37 -8.33 9.24 6.42
CA ILE A 37 -7.11 10.04 6.58
C ILE A 37 -7.46 11.43 7.12
N GLU A 38 -8.57 12.04 6.68
CA GLU A 38 -9.06 13.31 7.23
C GLU A 38 -9.42 13.22 8.71
N SER A 39 -9.95 12.07 9.16
CA SER A 39 -10.37 11.85 10.55
C SER A 39 -9.22 11.37 11.46
N ALA A 40 -8.43 10.41 11.00
CA ALA A 40 -7.34 9.78 11.74
C ALA A 40 -6.00 10.53 11.61
N GLY A 41 -5.89 11.42 10.62
CA GLY A 41 -4.69 12.20 10.32
C GLY A 41 -3.70 11.51 9.39
N GLU A 42 -3.57 10.18 9.44
CA GLU A 42 -2.69 9.41 8.54
C GLU A 42 -3.05 7.92 8.50
N LEU A 43 -2.61 7.24 7.44
CA LEU A 43 -2.63 5.80 7.31
C LEU A 43 -1.32 5.22 7.87
N ARG A 44 -1.40 4.42 8.93
CA ARG A 44 -0.22 3.79 9.54
C ARG A 44 0.47 2.82 8.57
N GLY A 45 -0.32 2.07 7.80
CA GLY A 45 0.21 1.00 6.96
C GLY A 45 -0.62 0.69 5.73
N LEU A 46 0.06 0.32 4.64
CA LEU A 46 -0.54 -0.26 3.45
C LEU A 46 0.00 -1.68 3.24
N LEU A 47 -0.87 -2.68 3.21
CA LEU A 47 -0.53 -4.07 2.89
C LEU A 47 -1.04 -4.40 1.48
N VAL A 48 -0.15 -4.81 0.59
CA VAL A 48 -0.50 -5.29 -0.75
C VAL A 48 -0.36 -6.80 -0.77
N HIS A 49 -1.44 -7.54 -0.96
CA HIS A 49 -1.45 -9.00 -0.95
C HIS A 49 -1.80 -9.55 -2.34
N THR A 50 -0.85 -10.20 -3.00
CA THR A 50 -1.09 -10.78 -4.33
C THR A 50 -0.07 -11.86 -4.66
N GLU A 51 -0.51 -13.02 -5.14
CA GLU A 51 0.39 -14.14 -5.44
C GLU A 51 1.34 -13.79 -6.60
N SER A 52 0.79 -13.33 -7.72
CA SER A 52 1.55 -12.85 -8.86
C SER A 52 0.82 -11.70 -9.55
N PHE A 53 1.51 -10.57 -9.70
CA PHE A 53 0.92 -9.37 -10.26
C PHE A 53 1.81 -8.77 -11.36
N PRO A 54 1.39 -8.78 -12.63
CA PRO A 54 2.19 -8.23 -13.72
C PRO A 54 2.17 -6.69 -13.76
N GLY A 55 1.24 -6.04 -13.06
CA GLY A 55 0.97 -4.60 -13.15
C GLY A 55 1.72 -3.72 -12.14
N TRP A 56 2.82 -4.20 -11.55
CA TRP A 56 3.53 -3.45 -10.50
C TRP A 56 3.97 -2.05 -10.94
N ALA A 57 4.40 -1.89 -12.19
CA ALA A 57 4.80 -0.58 -12.70
C ALA A 57 3.62 0.42 -12.71
N ASP A 58 2.44 -0.02 -13.15
CA ASP A 58 1.20 0.75 -13.07
C ASP A 58 0.83 1.05 -11.62
N PHE A 59 0.93 0.05 -10.72
CA PHE A 59 0.67 0.25 -9.29
C PHE A 59 1.58 1.31 -8.67
N ALA A 60 2.89 1.29 -8.97
CA ALA A 60 3.84 2.29 -8.48
C ALA A 60 3.52 3.70 -9.00
N ALA A 61 3.17 3.81 -10.28
CA ALA A 61 2.76 5.08 -10.90
C ALA A 61 1.47 5.62 -10.26
N LEU A 62 0.49 4.74 -10.04
CA LEU A 62 -0.79 5.09 -9.42
C LEU A 62 -0.64 5.41 -7.92
N LEU A 63 0.21 4.71 -7.18
CA LEU A 63 0.58 5.06 -5.80
C LEU A 63 1.24 6.45 -5.74
N SER A 64 2.07 6.79 -6.74
CA SER A 64 2.67 8.12 -6.83
C SER A 64 1.63 9.20 -7.08
N HIS A 65 0.51 8.87 -7.73
CA HIS A 65 -0.66 9.76 -7.84
C HIS A 65 -1.48 9.85 -6.54
N LEU A 66 -1.59 8.77 -5.75
CA LEU A 66 -2.22 8.85 -4.42
C LEU A 66 -1.49 9.82 -3.49
N LYS A 67 -0.16 9.88 -3.57
CA LYS A 67 0.64 10.93 -2.92
C LYS A 67 0.21 12.36 -3.29
N PHE A 68 -0.37 12.51 -4.47
CA PHE A 68 -0.71 13.80 -5.06
C PHE A 68 -2.14 14.23 -4.75
N VAL A 69 -3.02 13.32 -4.30
CA VAL A 69 -4.36 13.67 -3.82
C VAL A 69 -4.22 14.49 -2.54
N LYS A 70 -4.22 15.81 -2.74
CA LYS A 70 -4.29 16.92 -1.79
C LYS A 70 -3.23 16.95 -0.69
N ASN A 71 -2.09 17.52 -1.07
CA ASN A 71 -1.37 18.54 -0.29
C ASN A 71 -0.77 18.13 1.08
N HIS A 72 -0.77 16.86 1.43
CA HIS A 72 -0.05 16.33 2.57
C HIS A 72 0.96 15.29 2.11
N HIS A 73 2.23 15.66 2.19
CA HIS A 73 3.34 14.86 1.72
C HIS A 73 3.55 13.50 2.42
N GLN A 74 2.77 13.10 3.44
CA GLN A 74 3.26 12.10 4.41
C GLN A 74 2.17 11.24 5.10
N HIS A 75 1.13 10.78 4.40
CA HIS A 75 0.07 10.01 5.09
C HIS A 75 0.27 8.50 5.15
N ILE A 76 1.35 7.93 4.60
CA ILE A 76 1.60 6.48 4.71
C ILE A 76 2.97 6.27 5.35
N ALA A 77 2.98 5.75 6.58
CA ALA A 77 4.23 5.51 7.31
C ALA A 77 4.94 4.21 6.85
N LYS A 78 4.16 3.17 6.51
CA LYS A 78 4.70 1.86 6.12
C LYS A 78 3.94 1.24 4.95
N VAL A 79 4.66 0.58 4.05
CA VAL A 79 4.12 -0.16 2.91
C VAL A 79 4.72 -1.56 2.91
N ALA A 80 3.88 -2.57 3.09
CA ALA A 80 4.26 -3.97 3.00
C ALA A 80 3.68 -4.57 1.73
N ALA A 81 4.51 -5.24 0.93
CA ALA A 81 4.07 -5.99 -0.24
C ALA A 81 4.31 -7.47 -0.02
N VAL A 82 3.24 -8.25 -0.01
CA VAL A 82 3.17 -9.69 0.21
C VAL A 82 2.91 -10.35 -1.14
N THR A 83 3.99 -10.77 -1.81
CA THR A 83 3.94 -11.28 -3.18
C THR A 83 5.14 -12.13 -3.54
N ASP A 84 4.97 -13.12 -4.40
CA ASP A 84 6.08 -13.95 -4.88
C ASP A 84 6.76 -13.38 -6.14
N SER A 85 6.25 -12.27 -6.71
CA SER A 85 6.74 -11.81 -8.01
C SER A 85 6.59 -10.30 -8.25
N GLY A 86 7.63 -9.70 -8.86
CA GLY A 86 7.58 -8.41 -9.55
C GLY A 86 7.70 -7.14 -8.71
N PHE A 87 7.43 -7.19 -7.40
CA PHE A 87 7.49 -5.99 -6.54
C PHE A 87 8.90 -5.45 -6.33
N LEU A 88 9.89 -6.32 -6.14
CA LEU A 88 11.28 -5.90 -5.90
C LEU A 88 11.85 -5.02 -7.04
N SER A 89 11.34 -5.18 -8.26
CA SER A 89 11.73 -4.40 -9.43
C SER A 89 11.29 -2.93 -9.35
N ILE A 90 10.12 -2.67 -8.75
CA ILE A 90 9.54 -1.32 -8.61
C ILE A 90 9.81 -0.68 -7.24
N MET A 91 10.27 -1.47 -6.27
CA MET A 91 10.61 -1.04 -4.91
C MET A 91 11.46 0.24 -4.88
N PRO A 92 12.57 0.37 -5.63
CA PRO A 92 13.37 1.60 -5.61
C PRO A 92 12.60 2.85 -6.09
N SER A 93 11.69 2.69 -7.05
CA SER A 93 10.82 3.79 -7.50
C SER A 93 9.86 4.21 -6.39
N ILE A 94 9.25 3.25 -5.69
CA ILE A 94 8.37 3.54 -4.55
C ILE A 94 9.16 4.25 -3.44
N VAL A 95 10.29 3.70 -3.00
CA VAL A 95 11.12 4.30 -1.95
C VAL A 95 11.57 5.71 -2.34
N GLY A 96 11.98 5.92 -3.59
CA GLY A 96 12.38 7.23 -4.11
C GLY A 96 11.24 8.26 -4.11
N HIS A 97 10.02 7.83 -4.40
CA HIS A 97 8.84 8.69 -4.27
C HIS A 97 8.47 8.90 -2.81
N PHE A 98 8.49 7.85 -1.97
CA PHE A 98 8.07 7.82 -0.57
C PHE A 98 9.26 8.00 0.38
N VAL A 99 9.88 9.18 0.36
CA VAL A 99 11.08 9.48 1.17
C VAL A 99 10.87 9.25 2.68
N HIS A 100 9.62 9.28 3.16
CA HIS A 100 9.27 9.06 4.57
C HIS A 100 8.58 7.73 4.88
N ALA A 101 8.20 6.95 3.86
CA ALA A 101 7.53 5.68 4.09
C ALA A 101 8.54 4.53 4.04
N GLN A 102 8.46 3.63 5.00
CA GLN A 102 9.23 2.39 4.95
C GLN A 102 8.54 1.43 3.99
N VAL A 103 9.29 0.84 3.07
CA VAL A 103 8.76 -0.15 2.12
C VAL A 103 9.43 -1.47 2.38
N ARG A 104 8.66 -2.55 2.55
CA ARG A 104 9.17 -3.89 2.79
C ARG A 104 8.42 -4.92 1.95
N HIS A 105 9.17 -5.88 1.43
CA HIS A 105 8.66 -7.02 0.68
C HIS A 105 8.61 -8.26 1.59
N PHE A 106 7.62 -9.10 1.37
CA PHE A 106 7.34 -10.36 2.06
C PHE A 106 6.88 -11.39 1.04
N ASP A 107 7.19 -12.67 1.26
CA ASP A 107 6.69 -13.76 0.43
C ASP A 107 5.17 -13.93 0.58
N TYR A 108 4.48 -14.53 -0.40
CA TYR A 108 3.03 -14.63 -0.39
C TYR A 108 2.46 -15.31 0.88
N GLY A 109 3.19 -16.30 1.41
CA GLY A 109 2.85 -17.00 2.65
C GLY A 109 3.10 -16.20 3.95
N GLU A 110 3.74 -15.03 3.88
CA GLU A 110 4.15 -14.23 5.04
C GLU A 110 3.22 -13.04 5.33
N LYS A 111 1.96 -13.12 4.90
CA LYS A 111 0.94 -12.09 5.15
C LYS A 111 0.87 -11.67 6.62
N GLU A 112 0.94 -12.63 7.55
CA GLU A 112 0.88 -12.37 8.98
C GLU A 112 2.08 -11.51 9.45
N LYS A 113 3.29 -11.84 9.02
CA LYS A 113 4.51 -11.06 9.35
C LYS A 113 4.43 -9.63 8.81
N ALA A 114 3.94 -9.49 7.58
CA ALA A 114 3.73 -8.17 6.98
C ALA A 114 2.74 -7.34 7.81
N MET A 115 1.65 -7.96 8.25
CA MET A 115 0.64 -7.34 9.10
C MET A 115 1.23 -6.87 10.44
N GLU A 116 2.01 -7.72 11.10
CA GLU A 116 2.69 -7.39 12.37
C GLU A 116 3.67 -6.22 12.21
N TRP A 117 4.45 -6.23 11.13
CA TRP A 117 5.38 -5.16 10.83
C TRP A 117 4.67 -3.81 10.60
N LEU A 118 3.53 -3.81 9.90
CA LEU A 118 2.71 -2.62 9.69
C LEU A 118 2.12 -2.08 11.00
N ARG A 119 1.73 -2.97 11.92
CA ARG A 119 1.20 -2.58 13.25
C ARG A 119 2.23 -1.92 14.17
N GLY A 120 3.52 -1.97 13.82
CA GLY A 120 4.59 -1.42 14.66
C GLY A 120 5.57 -2.45 15.20
N GLY A 121 5.45 -3.74 14.82
CA GLY A 121 6.47 -4.73 15.13
C GLY A 121 7.79 -4.35 14.46
N ASP A 122 8.81 -4.07 15.26
CA ASP A 122 10.19 -4.16 14.78
C ASP A 122 10.44 -5.65 14.57
N LEU A 123 10.63 -6.07 13.32
CA LEU A 123 11.01 -7.45 13.01
C LEU A 123 12.49 -7.57 13.39
N GLU A 124 12.75 -7.86 14.67
CA GLU A 124 14.08 -8.17 15.22
C GLU A 124 14.68 -9.47 14.66
#